data_AF-H1VIH3-F1
#
_entry.id   AF-H1VIH3-F1
#
_cell.length_a   1.000
_cell.length_b   1.000
_cell.length_c   1.000
_cell.angle_alpha   90.00
_cell.angle_beta   90.00
_cell.angle_gamma   90.00
#
_symmetry.space_group_name_H-M   'P 1'
#
loop_
_entity.id
_entity.type
_entity.pdbx_description
1 polymer ?
#
loop_
_entity_poly.entity_id
_entity_poly.type
_entity_poly.pdbx_seq_one_letter_code
_entity_poly.pdbx_strand_id
1 'polypeptide(L)'
;MHLGSASVALNIARVLWGFAVGPAKDEKGRDVDVDIFAYSDGFNSSPLPFPCSITPRSPRHAEVIGEECERALEELRESSVGPGKAS
;
A
#
# COMPACT_ATOMS: atom_id res chain seq x y z
N MET A 1 20.89 2.98 -14.49
CA MET A 1 19.49 2.51 -14.46
C MET A 1 18.89 2.90 -13.11
N HIS A 2 18.07 3.96 -13.05
CA HIS A 2 17.59 4.59 -11.78
C HIS A 2 16.06 4.72 -11.69
N LEU A 3 15.33 4.36 -12.76
CA LEU A 3 13.88 4.56 -12.87
C LEU A 3 13.07 3.73 -11.85
N GLY A 4 13.50 2.49 -11.58
CA GLY A 4 12.84 1.62 -10.60
C GLY A 4 13.06 2.06 -9.14
N SER A 5 14.23 2.63 -8.82
CA SER A 5 14.51 3.10 -7.46
C SER A 5 13.69 4.34 -7.11
N ALA A 6 13.49 5.24 -8.07
CA ALA A 6 12.71 6.46 -7.86
C ALA A 6 11.22 6.15 -7.66
N SER A 7 10.65 5.22 -8.42
CA SER A 7 9.24 4.82 -8.26
C SER A 7 9.00 4.12 -6.92
N VAL A 8 9.88 3.21 -6.52
CA VAL A 8 9.80 2.53 -5.21
C VAL A 8 9.90 3.53 -4.06
N ALA A 9 10.88 4.45 -4.11
CA ALA A 9 11.03 5.48 -3.08
C ALA A 9 9.79 6.38 -2.95
N LEU A 10 9.20 6.78 -4.08
CA LEU A 10 7.98 7.59 -4.08
C LEU A 10 6.79 6.82 -3.49
N ASN A 11 6.66 5.53 -3.81
CA ASN A 11 5.60 4.70 -3.25
C ASN A 11 5.77 4.54 -1.73
N ILE A 12 6.99 4.30 -1.25
CA ILE A 12 7.29 4.25 0.19
C ILE A 12 6.92 5.59 0.85
N ALA A 13 7.32 6.72 0.26
CA ALA A 13 6.99 8.04 0.80
C ALA A 13 5.47 8.28 0.89
N ARG A 14 4.70 7.84 -0.11
CA ARG A 14 3.23 7.93 -0.09
C ARG A 14 2.60 7.06 1.00
N VAL A 15 3.06 5.81 1.15
CA VAL A 15 2.62 4.92 2.23
C VAL A 15 2.93 5.54 3.58
N LEU A 16 4.15 6.02 3.77
CA LEU A 16 4.56 6.66 5.02
C LEU A 16 3.83 7.99 5.26
N TRP A 17 3.42 8.72 4.24
CA TRP A 17 2.59 9.92 4.41
C TRP A 17 1.17 9.57 4.85
N GLY A 18 0.54 8.56 4.24
CA GLY A 18 -0.86 8.22 4.51
C GLY A 18 -1.09 7.39 5.77
N PHE A 19 -0.13 6.52 6.11
CA PHE A 19 -0.32 5.48 7.12
C PHE A 19 0.71 5.55 8.26
N ALA A 20 0.25 5.20 9.46
CA ALA A 20 1.08 4.76 10.55
C ALA A 20 1.27 3.24 10.40
N VAL A 21 2.50 2.83 10.14
CA VAL A 21 2.90 1.42 10.03
C VAL A 21 3.66 1.05 11.29
N GLY A 22 3.21 -0.02 11.96
CA GLY A 22 3.80 -0.45 13.22
C GLY A 22 3.54 -1.93 13.51
N PRO A 23 4.07 -2.42 14.64
CA PRO A 23 3.81 -3.77 15.10
C PRO A 23 2.31 -3.98 15.40
N ALA A 24 1.83 -5.19 15.17
CA ALA A 24 0.54 -5.59 15.73
C ALA A 24 0.61 -5.61 17.26
N LYS A 25 -0.56 -5.47 17.91
CA LYS A 25 -0.67 -5.51 19.37
C LYS A 25 -1.37 -6.80 19.81
N ASP A 26 -0.87 -7.43 20.86
CA ASP A 26 -1.53 -8.57 21.51
C ASP A 26 -2.74 -8.11 22.36
N GLU A 27 -3.44 -9.06 22.98
CA GLU A 27 -4.60 -8.79 23.87
C GLU A 27 -4.27 -7.86 25.06
N LYS A 28 -2.98 -7.72 25.39
CA LYS A 28 -2.48 -6.89 26.49
C LYS A 28 -1.90 -5.56 25.98
N GLY A 29 -2.02 -5.26 24.69
CA GLY A 29 -1.51 -4.02 24.07
C GLY A 29 0.01 -4.02 23.83
N ARG A 30 0.68 -5.17 23.92
CA ARG A 30 2.13 -5.30 23.71
C ARG A 30 2.44 -5.59 22.25
N ASP A 31 3.62 -5.16 21.79
CA ASP A 31 4.07 -5.44 20.43
C ASP A 31 4.23 -6.94 20.21
N VAL A 32 3.69 -7.42 19.09
CA VAL A 32 3.96 -8.76 18.58
C VAL A 32 5.27 -8.70 17.80
N ASP A 33 6.26 -9.46 18.27
CA ASP A 33 7.57 -9.52 17.63
C ASP A 33 7.49 -10.23 16.27
N VAL A 34 8.31 -9.78 15.33
CA VAL A 34 8.33 -10.31 13.95
C VAL A 34 9.63 -11.06 13.74
N ASP A 35 9.54 -12.33 13.35
CA ASP A 35 10.70 -13.09 12.91
C ASP A 35 11.21 -12.57 11.57
N ILE A 36 12.28 -11.78 11.61
CA ILE A 36 12.90 -11.17 10.42
C ILE A 36 13.62 -12.19 9.53
N PHE A 37 13.72 -13.45 9.92
CA PHE A 37 14.30 -14.52 9.11
C PHE A 37 13.24 -15.46 8.50
N ALA A 38 11.95 -15.26 8.83
CA ALA A 38 10.85 -16.03 8.27
C ALA A 38 10.58 -15.65 6.81
N TYR A 39 11.18 -16.39 5.88
CA TYR A 39 11.08 -16.16 4.44
C TYR A 39 10.66 -17.44 3.69
N SER A 40 10.06 -17.27 2.51
CA SER A 40 9.76 -18.38 1.61
C SER A 40 11.02 -18.95 0.99
N ASP A 41 11.02 -20.27 0.83
CA ASP A 41 12.01 -20.98 0.05
C ASP A 41 11.67 -20.89 -1.45
N GLY A 42 12.63 -20.48 -2.27
CA GLY A 42 12.44 -20.41 -3.72
C GLY A 42 13.42 -19.48 -4.44
N PHE A 43 13.34 -19.45 -5.77
CA PHE A 43 14.16 -18.56 -6.60
C PHE A 43 13.94 -17.08 -6.28
N ASN A 44 12.71 -16.71 -5.91
CA ASN A 44 12.39 -15.41 -5.32
C ASN A 44 11.97 -15.62 -3.86
N SER A 45 12.75 -15.10 -2.93
CA SER A 45 12.47 -15.18 -1.50
C SER A 45 11.69 -13.95 -1.05
N SER A 46 10.58 -14.16 -0.36
CA SER A 46 9.75 -13.10 0.21
C SER A 46 9.46 -13.41 1.68
N PRO A 47 9.25 -12.40 2.54
CA PRO A 47 8.87 -12.64 3.93
C PRO A 47 7.57 -13.46 3.99
N LEU A 48 7.49 -14.39 4.93
CA LEU A 48 6.25 -15.09 5.25
C LEU A 48 5.24 -14.09 5.85
N PRO A 49 3.91 -14.35 5.77
CA PRO A 49 2.93 -13.46 6.39
C PRO A 49 3.19 -13.25 7.88
N PHE A 50 3.23 -11.99 8.31
CA PHE A 50 3.41 -11.59 9.71
C PHE A 50 2.36 -10.55 10.11
N PRO A 51 1.95 -10.51 11.39
CA PRO A 51 0.97 -9.54 11.84
C PRO A 51 1.60 -8.14 11.93
N CYS A 52 0.91 -7.13 11.39
CA CYS A 52 1.31 -5.73 11.52
C CYS A 52 0.08 -4.84 11.66
N SER A 53 0.31 -3.59 12.11
CA SER A 53 -0.69 -2.54 12.13
C SER A 53 -0.42 -1.54 11.01
N ILE A 54 -1.41 -1.31 10.17
CA ILE A 54 -1.41 -0.26 9.15
C ILE A 54 -2.70 0.51 9.31
N THR A 55 -2.61 1.75 9.76
CA THR A 55 -3.78 2.60 10.03
C THR A 55 -3.58 3.98 9.42
N PRO A 56 -4.63 4.67 8.96
CA PRO A 56 -4.49 6.05 8.51
C PRO A 56 -3.91 6.92 9.62
N ARG A 57 -2.97 7.82 9.29
CA ARG A 57 -2.32 8.69 10.29
C ARG A 57 -3.30 9.62 11.00
N SER A 58 -4.34 10.06 10.29
CA SER A 58 -5.43 10.84 10.85
C SER A 58 -6.68 10.75 9.96
N PRO A 59 -7.86 11.17 10.45
CA PRO A 59 -9.08 11.22 9.64
C PRO A 59 -8.89 12.03 8.35
N ARG A 60 -8.12 13.13 8.40
CA ARG A 60 -7.83 13.95 7.22
C ARG A 60 -7.02 13.20 6.16
N HIS A 61 -6.06 12.35 6.56
CA HIS A 61 -5.33 11.53 5.58
C HIS A 61 -6.26 10.51 4.92
N ALA A 62 -7.15 9.88 5.70
CA ALA A 62 -8.14 8.95 5.17
C ALA A 62 -9.10 9.61 4.16
N GLU A 63 -9.58 10.81 4.49
CA GLU A 63 -10.43 11.62 3.60
C GLU A 63 -9.72 11.93 2.27
N VAL A 64 -8.51 12.49 2.32
CA VAL A 64 -7.75 12.81 1.10
C VAL A 64 -7.48 11.55 0.27
N ILE A 65 -7.10 10.44 0.90
CA ILE A 65 -6.88 9.17 0.19
C ILE A 65 -8.19 8.68 -0.47
N GLY A 66 -9.32 8.82 0.21
CA GLY A 66 -10.65 8.46 -0.31
C GLY A 66 -11.03 9.30 -1.53
N GLU A 67 -10.98 10.63 -1.41
CA GLU A 67 -11.30 11.58 -2.49
C GLU A 67 -10.44 11.33 -3.75
N GLU A 68 -9.14 11.14 -3.55
CA GLU A 68 -8.19 10.87 -4.65
C GLU A 68 -8.46 9.52 -5.31
N CYS A 69 -8.83 8.50 -4.53
CA CYS A 69 -9.18 7.17 -5.03
C CYS A 69 -10.48 7.21 -5.85
N GLU A 70 -11.51 7.90 -5.35
CA GLU A 70 -12.77 8.09 -6.06
C GLU A 70 -12.56 8.79 -7.40
N ARG A 71 -11.79 9.90 -7.40
CA ARG A 71 -11.46 10.62 -8.64
C ARG A 71 -10.69 9.76 -9.63
N ALA A 72 -9.68 9.01 -9.17
CA ALA A 72 -8.92 8.10 -10.03
C ALA A 72 -9.79 6.98 -10.61
N LEU A 73 -10.75 6.44 -9.85
CA LEU A 73 -11.70 5.44 -10.33
C LEU A 73 -12.66 6.01 -11.37
N GLU A 74 -13.10 7.27 -11.20
CA GLU A 74 -13.94 7.94 -12.20
C GLU A 74 -13.19 8.15 -13.52
N GLU A 75 -11.96 8.65 -13.49
CA GLU A 75 -11.09 8.82 -14.66
C GLU A 75 -10.87 7.46 -15.38
N LEU A 76 -10.62 6.39 -14.62
CA LEU A 76 -10.50 5.04 -15.18
C LEU A 76 -11.80 4.59 -15.86
N ARG A 77 -12.96 4.87 -15.27
CA ARG A 77 -14.27 4.54 -15.86
C ARG A 77 -14.47 5.28 -17.18
N GLU A 78 -14.15 6.57 -17.24
CA GLU A 78 -14.25 7.37 -18.46
C GLU A 78 -13.30 6.86 -19.57
N SER A 79 -12.07 6.48 -19.20
CA SER A 79 -11.10 5.91 -20.15
C SER A 79 -11.51 4.54 -20.71
N SER A 80 -12.30 3.78 -19.96
CA SER A 80 -12.86 2.49 -20.39
C SER A 80 -14.03 2.64 -21.37
N VAL A 81 -14.60 3.85 -21.49
CA VAL A 81 -15.61 4.23 -22.49
C VAL A 81 -14.93 4.97 -23.65
N GLY A 82 -13.97 4.31 -24.30
CA GLY A 82 -13.42 4.73 -25.60
C GLY A 82 -14.29 4.20 -26.76
N PRO A 83 -14.42 4.92 -27.89
CA PRO A 83 -15.46 4.68 -28.87
C PRO A 83 -15.30 3.31 -29.53
N GLY A 84 -16.39 2.56 -29.60
CA GLY A 84 -16.48 1.38 -30.46
C GLY A 84 -16.07 1.78 -31.88
N LYS A 85 -15.02 1.14 -32.40
CA LYS A 85 -14.69 1.19 -33.82
C LYS A 85 -15.89 0.65 -34.60
N ALA A 86 -16.69 1.55 -35.15
CA ALA A 86 -17.49 1.26 -36.32
C ALA A 86 -16.54 1.26 -37.53
N SER A 87 -16.27 0.09 -38.08
CA SER A 87 -15.85 -0.11 -39.47
C SER A 87 -16.43 -1.42 -39.97
#